data_AF-A0A286TTD8-F1
#
_entry.id   AF-A0A286TTD8-F1
#
_cell.length_a   1.000
_cell.length_b   1.000
_cell.length_c   1.000
_cell.angle_alpha   90.00
_cell.angle_beta   90.00
_cell.angle_gamma   90.00
#
_symmetry.space_group_name_H-M   'P 1'
#
loop_
_entity.id
_entity.type
_entity.pdbx_description
1 polymer ?
#
loop_
_entity_poly.entity_id
_entity_poly.type
_entity_poly.pdbx_seq_one_letter_code
_entity_poly.pdbx_strand_id
1 'polypeptide(L)' 'MVTGNDTARFKCSGAINGTDNYKFMVWEQDDNPDDTFRIKIWCENGGGENVHYDNGSNQPIGGGSIKVHKN' A
#
# COMPACT_ATOMS: atom_id res chain seq x y z
N MET A 1 -18.99 -22.18 -2.40
CA MET A 1 -17.77 -21.62 -3.01
C MET A 1 -17.97 -20.12 -3.05
N VAL A 2 -17.28 -19.37 -2.21
CA VAL A 2 -17.31 -17.90 -2.27
C VAL A 2 -16.24 -17.53 -3.28
N THR A 3 -16.63 -17.18 -4.50
CA THR A 3 -15.78 -16.54 -5.50
C THR A 3 -15.62 -15.07 -5.09
N GLY A 4 -14.92 -14.83 -3.98
CA GLY A 4 -14.36 -13.51 -3.72
C GLY A 4 -13.27 -13.31 -4.76
N ASN A 5 -13.21 -12.13 -5.39
CA ASN A 5 -11.97 -11.78 -6.09
C ASN A 5 -10.86 -11.87 -5.05
N ASP A 6 -9.81 -12.61 -5.32
CA ASP A 6 -8.66 -12.92 -4.44
C ASP A 6 -7.80 -11.67 -4.15
N THR A 7 -8.44 -10.50 -4.07
CA THR A 7 -7.82 -9.19 -3.93
C THR A 7 -8.48 -8.43 -2.78
N ALA A 8 -7.70 -8.13 -1.74
CA ALA A 8 -8.10 -7.18 -0.72
C ALA A 8 -7.59 -5.78 -1.07
N ARG A 9 -8.41 -4.76 -0.82
CA ARG A 9 -8.01 -3.35 -0.93
C ARG A 9 -8.38 -2.63 0.34
N PHE A 10 -7.39 -2.24 1.14
CA PHE A 10 -7.63 -1.46 2.35
C PHE A 10 -7.22 -0.02 2.13
N LYS A 11 -8.12 0.91 2.42
CA LYS A 11 -7.86 2.35 2.45
C LYS A 11 -7.99 2.84 3.88
N CYS A 12 -6.94 3.46 4.41
CA CYS A 12 -7.01 4.18 5.67
C CYS A 12 -6.34 5.55 5.55
N SER A 13 -6.65 6.41 6.51
CA SER A 13 -5.92 7.64 6.75
C SER A 13 -5.20 7.58 8.09
N GLY A 14 -4.10 8.32 8.21
CA GLY A 14 -3.32 8.34 9.45
C GLY A 14 -2.22 9.38 9.45
N ALA A 15 -1.46 9.38 10.54
CA ALA A 15 -0.33 10.26 10.71
C ALA A 15 0.98 9.59 10.30
N ILE A 16 1.88 10.33 9.67
CA ILE A 16 3.29 9.95 9.50
C ILE A 16 4.12 10.93 10.32
N ASN A 17 4.94 10.41 11.25
CA ASN A 17 5.76 11.21 12.15
C ASN A 17 5.00 12.34 12.85
N GLY A 18 3.75 12.07 13.27
CA GLY A 18 2.89 13.05 13.95
C GLY A 18 2.23 14.09 13.04
N THR A 19 2.41 14.00 11.72
CA THR A 19 1.69 14.83 10.74
C THR A 19 0.54 14.04 10.15
N ASP A 20 -0.69 14.54 10.26
CA ASP A 20 -1.91 13.90 9.76
C ASP A 20 -2.08 14.00 8.23
N ASN A 21 -3.23 13.53 7.74
CA ASN A 21 -3.70 13.63 6.34
C ASN A 21 -2.93 12.78 5.32
N TYR A 22 -2.23 11.74 5.78
CA TYR A 22 -1.73 10.71 4.89
C TYR A 22 -2.81 9.68 4.62
N LYS A 23 -2.86 9.24 3.37
CA LYS A 23 -3.68 8.13 2.89
C LYS A 23 -2.76 6.95 2.61
N PHE A 24 -3.21 5.78 3.02
CA PHE A 24 -2.54 4.52 2.81
C PHE A 24 -3.48 3.63 2.01
N MET A 25 -2.94 2.98 0.99
CA MET A 25 -3.63 1.91 0.31
C MET A 25 -2.74 0.70 0.26
N VAL A 26 -3.28 -0.43 0.71
CA VAL A 26 -2.66 -1.75 0.62
C VAL A 26 -3.51 -2.60 -0.30
N TRP A 27 -2.85 -3.27 -1.23
CA TRP A 27 -3.43 -4.33 -2.03
C TRP A 27 -2.77 -5.64 -1.62
N GLU A 28 -3.58 -6.65 -1.38
CA GLU A 28 -3.12 -8.02 -1.19
C GLU A 28 -3.78 -8.84 -2.28
N GLN A 29 -3.01 -9.71 -2.92
CA GLN A 29 -3.50 -10.65 -3.92
C GLN A 29 -3.05 -12.04 -3.51
N ASP A 30 -4.03 -12.91 -3.26
CA ASP A 30 -3.82 -14.34 -3.08
C ASP A 30 -3.61 -14.94 -4.48
N ASP A 31 -2.43 -15.53 -4.70
CA ASP A 31 -2.01 -16.08 -5.98
C ASP A 31 -1.23 -17.39 -5.77
N ASN A 32 -1.31 -18.30 -6.74
CA ASN A 32 -0.60 -19.56 -6.73
C ASN A 32 0.52 -19.49 -7.78
N PRO A 33 1.82 -19.42 -7.40
CA PRO A 33 2.40 -20.02 -6.20
C PRO A 33 2.63 -19.12 -4.99
N ASP A 34 2.63 -17.79 -5.13
CA ASP A 34 3.01 -16.86 -4.07
C ASP A 34 2.03 -15.69 -3.96
N ASP A 35 1.55 -15.42 -2.74
CA ASP A 35 0.82 -14.20 -2.41
C ASP A 35 1.67 -12.97 -2.74
N THR A 36 1.00 -11.90 -3.16
CA THR A 36 1.64 -10.62 -3.44
C THR A 36 0.99 -9.45 -2.71
N PHE A 37 1.76 -8.41 -2.45
CA PHE A 37 1.24 -7.16 -1.88
C PHE A 37 1.77 -5.92 -2.61
N ARG A 38 0.98 -4.85 -2.55
CA ARG A 38 1.35 -3.50 -2.99
C ARG A 38 0.98 -2.50 -1.90
N ILE A 39 1.74 -1.42 -1.79
CA ILE A 39 1.41 -0.31 -0.90
C ILE A 39 1.66 1.03 -1.58
N LYS A 40 0.74 1.97 -1.38
CA LYS A 40 0.86 3.37 -1.77
C LYS A 40 0.55 4.25 -0.57
N ILE A 41 1.37 5.26 -0.35
CA ILE A 41 1.22 6.28 0.69
C ILE A 41 1.28 7.65 0.02
N TRP A 42 0.27 8.48 0.25
CA TRP A 42 0.18 9.81 -0.36
C TRP A 42 -0.57 10.78 0.55
N CYS A 43 -0.43 12.07 0.31
CA CYS A 43 -1.32 13.08 0.86
C CYS A 43 -1.97 13.88 -0.28
N GLU A 44 -3.07 14.56 0.01
CA GLU A 44 -3.75 15.44 -0.96
C GLU A 44 -3.47 16.89 -0.59
N ASN A 45 -2.72 17.59 -1.45
CA ASN A 45 -2.36 18.99 -1.25
C ASN A 45 -2.71 19.78 -2.53
N GLY A 46 -3.44 20.89 -2.39
CA GLY A 46 -3.76 21.79 -3.51
C GLY A 46 -4.54 21.16 -4.66
N GLY A 47 -5.31 20.10 -4.40
CA GLY A 47 -6.08 19.37 -5.42
C GLY A 47 -5.31 18.29 -6.18
N GLY A 48 -4.04 18.03 -5.81
CA GLY A 48 -3.22 16.96 -6.38
C GLY A 48 -2.78 15.93 -5.33
N GLU A 49 -2.43 14.73 -5.80
CA GLU A 49 -1.80 13.69 -4.97
C GLU A 49 -0.28 13.93 -4.87
N ASN A 50 0.23 14.08 -3.65
CA ASN A 50 1.66 14.05 -3.38
C ASN A 50 2.03 12.65 -2.88
N VAL A 51 2.63 11.83 -3.76
CA VAL A 51 3.02 10.45 -3.46
C VAL A 51 4.32 10.45 -2.66
N HIS A 52 4.27 9.91 -1.45
CA HIS A 52 5.44 9.75 -0.58
C HIS A 52 6.09 8.38 -0.77
N TYR A 53 5.29 7.35 -1.07
CA TYR A 53 5.79 6.01 -1.35
C TYR A 53 4.80 5.26 -2.25
N ASP A 54 5.32 4.59 -3.28
CA ASP A 54 4.57 3.61 -4.08
C ASP A 54 5.58 2.59 -4.57
N ASN A 55 5.38 1.31 -4.26
CA ASN A 55 6.23 0.25 -4.82
C ASN A 55 5.87 -0.08 -6.27
N GLY A 56 4.80 0.52 -6.81
CA GLY A 56 4.44 0.53 -8.24
C GLY A 56 3.81 -0.75 -8.75
N SER A 57 4.10 -1.90 -8.12
CA SER A 57 3.58 -3.21 -8.52
C SER A 57 3.38 -4.13 -7.31
N ASN A 58 2.63 -5.20 -7.54
CA ASN A 58 2.55 -6.33 -6.63
C ASN A 58 3.94 -6.97 -6.46
N GLN A 59 4.32 -7.26 -5.22
CA GLN A 59 5.59 -7.87 -4.84
C GLN A 59 5.32 -9.15 -4.04
N PRO A 60 6.04 -10.26 -4.28
CA PRO A 60 5.86 -11.51 -3.52
C PRO A 60 6.07 -11.31 -2.02
N ILE A 61 5.26 -11.98 -1.20
CA ILE A 61 5.38 -12.01 0.27
C ILE A 61 6.45 -13.07 0.67
N GLY A 62 7.65 -12.96 0.11
CA GLY A 62 8.76 -13.89 0.34
C GLY A 62 9.58 -13.59 1.61
N GLY A 63 8.98 -12.99 2.64
CA GLY A 63 9.68 -12.49 3.85
C GLY A 63 10.22 -11.05 3.74
N GLY A 64 9.68 -10.25 2.82
CA GLY A 64 10.14 -8.88 2.55
C GLY A 64 9.90 -7.89 3.70
N SER A 65 10.87 -6.98 3.90
CA SER A 65 10.77 -5.84 4.82
C SER A 65 10.40 -4.56 4.06
N ILE A 66 9.41 -3.79 4.51
CA ILE A 66 9.21 -2.41 4.03
C ILE A 66 10.26 -1.52 4.69
N LYS A 67 11.25 -1.05 3.91
CA LYS A 67 12.28 -0.11 4.36
C LYS A 67 12.00 1.27 3.81
N VAL A 68 11.53 2.16 4.67
CA VAL A 68 11.39 3.60 4.36
C VAL A 68 12.76 4.25 4.56
N HIS A 69 13.40 4.67 3.48
CA HIS A 69 14.64 5.45 3.56
C HIS A 69 14.28 6.91 3.83
N LYS A 70 14.83 7.48 4.91
CA LYS A 70 14.78 8.93 5.18
C LYS A 70 16.03 9.55 4.57
N ASN A 71 15.83 10.54 3.69
CA ASN A 71 16.93 11.42 3.25
C ASN A 71 17.26 12.42 4.35
#